data_AF-A0A2G9RVL5-F1
#
_entry.id   AF-A0A2G9RVL5-F1
#
_cell.length_a   1.000
_cell.length_b   1.000
_cell.length_c   1.000
_cell.angle_alpha   90.00
_cell.angle_beta   90.00
_cell.angle_gamma   90.00
#
_symmetry.space_group_name_H-M   'P 1'
#
loop_
_entity.id
_entity.type
_entity.pdbx_description
1 polymer ?
#
loop_
_entity_poly.entity_id
_entity_poly.type
_entity_poly.pdbx_seq_one_letter_code
_entity_poly.pdbx_strand_id
1 'polypeptide(L)'
;MILMHKGCPFTLTTVDMKRAPEVLKDLAPGSQPPFLLYDTEVKTDTNKIEEFLEEILVPPSYPSMTPKYKESTTAGNDVFHKFSAYIKNQLPAHEDHLQKNLLRSFLLLDRYMLTPLPHELAKDPKMTESKRKFLDGDELTLPDCNLLPKLNIINVSGKYIF
;
A
#
# COMPACT_ATOMS: atom_id res chain seq x y z
N MET A 1 -0.20 8.45 4.05
CA MET A 1 -1.18 8.51 2.93
C MET A 1 -2.60 8.51 3.44
N ILE A 2 -3.03 7.49 4.21
CA ILE A 2 -4.39 7.39 4.77
C ILE A 2 -4.84 8.68 5.50
N LEU A 3 -4.12 9.10 6.55
CA LEU A 3 -4.46 10.32 7.32
C LEU A 3 -4.55 11.59 6.44
N MET A 4 -3.69 11.72 5.43
CA MET A 4 -3.73 12.84 4.49
C MET A 4 -4.99 12.81 3.62
N HIS A 5 -5.36 11.64 3.08
CA HIS A 5 -6.53 11.50 2.23
C HIS A 5 -7.83 11.60 3.02
N LYS A 6 -7.83 11.14 4.28
CA LYS A 6 -8.93 11.39 5.22
C LYS A 6 -9.12 12.88 5.49
N GLY A 7 -8.09 13.70 5.37
CA GLY A 7 -8.18 15.14 5.61
C GLY A 7 -8.30 15.53 7.08
N CYS A 8 -8.07 14.59 8.01
CA CYS A 8 -8.01 14.88 9.43
C CYS A 8 -6.73 15.64 9.79
N PRO A 9 -6.75 16.53 10.81
CA PRO A 9 -5.54 17.11 11.35
C PRO A 9 -4.70 16.04 12.05
N PHE A 10 -3.40 16.00 11.78
CA PHE A 10 -2.48 15.08 12.44
C PHE A 10 -1.07 15.69 12.53
N THR A 11 -0.28 15.19 13.48
CA THR A 11 1.14 15.51 13.61
C THR A 11 1.97 14.31 13.18
N LEU A 12 2.93 14.53 12.28
CA LEU A 12 3.91 13.52 11.90
C LEU A 12 5.20 13.73 12.69
N THR A 13 5.52 12.79 13.57
CA THR A 13 6.78 12.80 14.33
C THR A 13 7.72 11.74 13.76
N THR A 14 8.86 12.17 13.23
CA THR A 14 9.92 11.25 12.79
C THR A 14 10.71 10.75 13.97
N VAL A 15 11.02 9.46 13.99
CA VAL A 15 11.71 8.80 15.09
C VAL A 15 13.04 8.24 14.61
N ASP A 16 14.14 8.68 15.22
CA ASP A 16 15.44 8.03 15.07
C ASP A 16 15.59 6.95 16.15
N MET A 17 15.43 5.68 15.74
CA MET A 17 15.54 4.53 16.63
C MET A 17 16.91 4.40 17.31
N LYS A 18 17.97 5.05 16.80
CA LYS A 18 19.29 5.06 17.42
C LYS A 18 19.44 6.13 18.50
N ARG A 19 18.62 7.18 18.48
CA ARG A 19 18.78 8.38 19.33
C ARG A 19 17.59 8.66 20.26
N ALA A 20 16.41 8.11 19.97
CA ALA A 20 15.19 8.31 20.75
C ALA A 20 14.73 7.12 21.61
N PRO A 21 15.57 6.32 22.30
CA PRO A 21 15.08 5.17 23.08
C PRO A 21 14.13 5.55 24.20
N GLU A 22 14.42 6.60 24.99
CA GLU A 22 13.67 6.85 26.23
C GLU A 22 12.23 7.33 25.98
N VAL A 23 12.03 8.28 25.07
CA VAL A 23 10.67 8.75 24.71
C VAL A 23 9.82 7.63 24.08
N LEU A 24 10.46 6.70 23.36
CA LEU A 24 9.78 5.54 22.78
C LEU A 24 9.50 4.42 23.77
N LYS A 25 10.33 4.25 24.80
CA LYS A 25 10.11 3.24 25.83
C LYS A 25 8.80 3.48 26.58
N ASP A 26 8.49 4.74 26.85
CA ASP A 26 7.25 5.09 27.56
C ASP A 26 6.04 5.07 26.62
N LEU A 27 6.23 5.45 25.35
CA LEU A 27 5.15 5.54 24.37
C LEU A 27 4.79 4.18 23.75
N ALA A 28 5.77 3.41 23.30
CA ALA A 28 5.56 2.16 22.57
C ALA A 28 6.70 1.16 22.86
N PRO A 29 6.81 0.64 24.10
CA PRO A 29 7.95 -0.16 24.52
C PRO A 29 8.18 -1.37 23.60
N GLY A 30 9.38 -1.44 22.99
CA GLY A 30 9.78 -2.52 22.11
C GLY A 30 9.15 -2.50 20.71
N SER A 31 8.29 -1.54 20.40
CA SER A 31 7.64 -1.43 19.08
C SER A 31 8.50 -0.66 18.08
N GLN A 32 8.57 -1.15 16.86
CA GLN A 32 9.17 -0.42 15.74
C GLN A 32 8.11 0.49 15.10
N PRO A 33 8.46 1.70 14.63
CA PRO A 33 7.59 2.48 13.77
C PRO A 33 7.14 1.68 12.53
N PRO A 34 5.94 1.96 11.98
CA PRO A 34 5.01 3.00 12.40
C PRO A 34 4.11 2.59 13.58
N PHE A 35 3.75 3.56 14.40
CA PHE A 35 2.70 3.47 15.42
C PHE A 35 1.84 4.75 15.37
N LEU A 36 0.60 4.66 15.83
CA LEU A 36 -0.34 5.77 15.92
C LEU A 36 -0.64 6.06 17.39
N LEU A 37 -0.44 7.29 17.82
CA LEU A 37 -1.00 7.79 19.08
C LEU A 37 -2.34 8.45 18.76
N TYR A 38 -3.42 7.92 19.31
CA TYR A 38 -4.77 8.49 19.20
C TYR A 38 -5.30 8.71 20.62
N ASP A 39 -5.63 9.96 20.94
CA ASP A 39 -5.86 10.43 22.31
C ASP A 39 -4.67 10.07 23.24
N THR A 40 -4.85 9.06 24.10
CA THR A 40 -3.82 8.53 25.00
C THR A 40 -3.41 7.09 24.68
N GLU A 41 -4.01 6.50 23.64
CA GLU A 41 -3.79 5.11 23.28
C GLU A 41 -2.79 4.98 22.13
N VAL A 42 -1.84 4.08 22.32
CA VAL A 42 -0.85 3.73 21.30
C VAL A 42 -1.33 2.49 20.56
N LYS A 43 -1.48 2.64 19.24
CA LYS A 43 -1.82 1.56 18.33
C LYS A 43 -0.58 1.20 17.53
N THR A 44 -0.27 -0.09 17.55
CA THR A 44 0.84 -0.71 16.83
C THR A 44 0.26 -1.69 15.81
N ASP A 45 1.08 -2.17 14.88
CA ASP A 45 0.67 -2.92 13.67
C ASP A 45 -0.01 -2.04 12.61
N THR A 46 0.57 -2.02 11.41
CA THR A 46 0.10 -1.15 10.32
C THR A 46 -1.30 -1.50 9.85
N ASN A 47 -1.67 -2.78 9.81
CA ASN A 47 -2.99 -3.21 9.35
C ASN A 47 -4.06 -2.85 10.38
N LYS A 48 -3.78 -3.05 11.68
CA LYS A 48 -4.70 -2.65 12.75
C LYS A 48 -4.89 -1.14 12.82
N ILE A 49 -3.83 -0.36 12.58
CA ILE A 49 -3.92 1.10 12.48
C ILE A 49 -4.82 1.50 11.30
N GLU A 50 -4.65 0.87 10.14
CA GLU A 50 -5.49 1.10 8.96
C GLU A 50 -6.98 0.79 9.24
N GLU A 51 -7.27 -0.39 9.78
CA GLU A 51 -8.63 -0.81 10.17
C GLU A 51 -9.26 0.19 11.16
N PHE A 52 -8.53 0.55 12.21
CA PHE A 52 -8.98 1.52 13.20
C PHE A 52 -9.30 2.88 12.57
N LEU A 53 -8.41 3.41 11.72
CA LEU A 53 -8.63 4.71 11.08
C LEU A 53 -9.84 4.71 10.15
N GLU A 54 -10.13 3.61 9.44
CA GLU A 54 -11.34 3.50 8.62
C GLU A 54 -12.61 3.40 9.47
N GLU A 55 -12.54 2.77 10.65
CA GLU A 55 -13.67 2.64 11.58
C GLU A 55 -14.02 3.97 12.26
N ILE A 56 -13.03 4.77 12.66
CA ILE A 56 -13.26 6.01 13.41
C ILE A 56 -13.38 7.26 12.53
N LEU A 57 -12.72 7.31 11.38
CA LEU A 57 -12.76 8.45 10.45
C LEU A 57 -13.76 8.17 9.33
N VAL A 58 -15.05 8.30 9.63
CA VAL A 58 -16.16 7.91 8.73
C VAL A 58 -16.94 9.11 8.15
N PRO A 59 -17.73 8.91 7.08
CA PRO A 59 -18.63 9.94 6.54
C PRO A 59 -19.70 10.41 7.53
N PRO A 60 -20.21 11.66 7.39
CA PRO A 60 -19.87 12.65 6.37
C PRO A 60 -18.59 13.44 6.66
N SER A 61 -18.02 13.30 7.86
CA SER A 61 -16.87 14.09 8.30
C SER A 61 -15.58 13.75 7.56
N TYR A 62 -15.40 12.49 7.19
CA TYR A 62 -14.21 12.00 6.49
C TYR A 62 -14.61 11.03 5.36
N PRO A 63 -13.91 11.03 4.22
CA PRO A 63 -14.23 10.11 3.12
C PRO A 63 -13.94 8.65 3.52
N SER A 64 -14.77 7.71 3.06
CA SER A 64 -14.43 6.27 3.14
C SER A 64 -13.34 5.95 2.14
N MET A 65 -12.37 5.13 2.55
CA MET A 65 -11.29 4.64 1.69
C MET A 65 -11.42 3.14 1.40
N THR A 66 -12.54 2.53 1.83
CA THR A 66 -12.83 1.12 1.60
C THR A 66 -13.02 0.84 0.10
N PRO A 67 -12.31 -0.15 -0.48
CA PRO A 67 -12.48 -0.50 -1.88
C PRO A 67 -13.86 -1.13 -2.13
N LYS A 68 -14.43 -0.85 -3.29
CA LYS A 68 -15.71 -1.40 -3.77
C LYS A 68 -15.54 -2.81 -4.29
N TYR A 69 -14.41 -3.13 -4.91
CA TYR A 69 -14.16 -4.42 -5.53
C TYR A 69 -13.14 -5.22 -4.73
N LYS A 70 -13.52 -6.46 -4.36
CA LYS A 70 -12.65 -7.37 -3.59
C LYS A 70 -11.32 -7.65 -4.28
N GLU A 71 -11.30 -7.67 -5.61
CA GLU A 71 -10.07 -7.91 -6.40
C GLU A 71 -9.05 -6.78 -6.21
N SER A 72 -9.49 -5.53 -6.01
CA SER A 72 -8.65 -4.36 -5.76
C SER A 72 -7.76 -4.55 -4.54
N THR A 73 -8.28 -5.21 -3.49
CA THR A 73 -7.53 -5.48 -2.24
C THR A 73 -6.35 -6.44 -2.46
N THR A 74 -6.44 -7.31 -3.47
CA THR A 74 -5.45 -8.36 -3.71
C THR A 74 -4.54 -8.07 -4.91
N ALA A 75 -4.92 -7.15 -5.79
CA ALA A 75 -4.15 -6.78 -6.96
C ALA A 75 -2.74 -6.29 -6.57
N GLY A 76 -1.71 -6.95 -7.08
CA GLY A 76 -0.31 -6.60 -6.83
C GLY A 76 0.20 -6.88 -5.41
N ASN A 77 -0.54 -7.60 -4.56
CA ASN A 77 -0.16 -7.85 -3.16
C ASN A 77 1.16 -8.62 -3.00
N ASP A 78 1.53 -9.46 -3.98
CA ASP A 78 2.73 -10.29 -3.96
C ASP A 78 3.95 -9.64 -4.63
N VAL A 79 3.77 -8.51 -5.32
CA VAL A 79 4.81 -7.82 -6.11
C VAL A 79 6.03 -7.50 -5.25
N PHE A 80 5.82 -6.92 -4.07
CA PHE A 80 6.92 -6.51 -3.19
C PHE A 80 7.66 -7.70 -2.57
N HIS A 81 6.93 -8.79 -2.28
CA HIS A 81 7.54 -10.02 -1.77
C HIS A 81 8.47 -10.65 -2.83
N LYS A 82 8.00 -10.76 -4.08
CA LYS A 82 8.81 -11.28 -5.18
C LYS A 82 9.99 -10.38 -5.52
N PHE A 83 9.80 -9.07 -5.47
CA PHE A 83 10.90 -8.12 -5.62
C PHE A 83 11.96 -8.31 -4.54
N SER A 84 11.53 -8.42 -3.27
CA SER A 84 12.43 -8.64 -2.14
C SER A 84 13.24 -9.93 -2.28
N ALA A 85 12.60 -11.01 -2.76
CA ALA A 85 13.27 -12.28 -3.03
C ALA A 85 14.31 -12.14 -4.16
N TYR A 86 13.95 -11.45 -5.25
CA TYR A 86 14.84 -11.21 -6.37
C TYR A 86 16.07 -10.37 -5.97
N ILE A 87 15.88 -9.22 -5.32
CA ILE A 87 17.00 -8.31 -5.03
C ILE A 87 17.94 -8.81 -3.92
N LYS A 88 17.45 -9.69 -3.04
CA LYS A 88 18.28 -10.32 -1.99
C LYS A 88 18.96 -11.59 -2.48
N ASN A 89 18.72 -12.01 -3.72
CA ASN A 89 19.31 -13.22 -4.26
C ASN A 89 20.83 -13.10 -4.34
N GLN A 90 21.53 -14.12 -3.82
CA GLN A 90 23.00 -14.22 -3.89
C GLN A 90 23.43 -15.40 -4.78
N LEU A 91 22.49 -16.17 -5.34
CA LEU A 91 22.73 -17.40 -6.08
C LEU A 91 22.36 -17.21 -7.56
N PRO A 92 23.35 -17.18 -8.48
CA PRO A 92 23.08 -17.00 -9.92
C PRO A 92 22.12 -18.04 -10.50
N ALA A 93 22.12 -19.26 -9.96
CA ALA A 93 21.23 -20.35 -10.39
C ALA A 93 19.72 -20.05 -10.19
N HIS A 94 19.35 -19.09 -9.34
CA HIS A 94 17.96 -18.73 -9.07
C HIS A 94 17.52 -17.43 -9.76
N GLU A 95 18.44 -16.69 -10.38
CA GLU A 95 18.20 -15.34 -10.88
C GLU A 95 17.08 -15.31 -11.93
N ASP A 96 17.19 -16.12 -12.97
CA ASP A 96 16.18 -16.25 -14.03
C ASP A 96 14.79 -16.60 -13.48
N HIS A 97 14.72 -17.51 -12.51
CA HIS A 97 13.45 -17.94 -11.93
C HIS A 97 12.80 -16.83 -11.11
N LEU A 98 13.57 -16.16 -10.27
CA LEU A 98 13.10 -15.06 -9.44
C LEU A 98 12.68 -13.86 -10.28
N GLN A 99 13.45 -13.53 -11.33
CA GLN A 99 13.10 -12.46 -12.26
C GLN A 99 11.79 -12.77 -12.99
N LYS A 100 11.63 -13.99 -13.53
CA LYS A 100 10.38 -14.43 -14.18
C LYS A 100 9.18 -14.35 -13.24
N ASN A 101 9.35 -14.75 -11.99
CA ASN A 101 8.29 -14.67 -10.98
C ASN A 101 7.87 -13.22 -10.69
N LEU A 102 8.85 -12.31 -10.57
CA LEU A 102 8.61 -10.89 -10.38
C LEU A 102 7.89 -10.27 -11.59
N LEU A 103 8.38 -10.51 -12.80
CA LEU A 103 7.76 -10.04 -14.05
C LEU A 103 6.32 -10.54 -14.18
N ARG A 104 6.06 -11.79 -13.80
CA ARG A 104 4.70 -12.35 -13.77
C ARG A 104 3.79 -11.60 -12.81
N SER A 105 4.27 -11.16 -11.65
CA SER A 105 3.47 -10.32 -10.74
C SER A 105 3.15 -8.96 -11.32
N PHE A 106 4.12 -8.31 -11.99
CA PHE A 106 3.84 -7.05 -12.68
C PHE A 106 2.81 -7.23 -13.78
N LEU A 107 2.92 -8.30 -14.57
CA LEU A 107 1.95 -8.59 -15.63
C LEU A 107 0.53 -8.80 -15.08
N LEU A 108 0.39 -9.47 -13.92
CA LEU A 108 -0.92 -9.65 -13.30
C LEU A 108 -1.50 -8.32 -12.79
N LEU A 109 -0.68 -7.46 -12.19
CA LEU A 109 -1.10 -6.13 -11.76
C LEU A 109 -1.46 -5.25 -12.97
N ASP A 110 -0.64 -5.23 -14.01
CA ASP A 110 -0.86 -4.48 -15.25
C ASP A 110 -2.18 -4.91 -15.92
N ARG A 111 -2.39 -6.23 -16.07
CA ARG A 111 -3.64 -6.77 -16.58
C ARG A 111 -4.84 -6.33 -15.76
N TYR A 112 -4.72 -6.32 -14.43
CA TYR A 112 -5.78 -5.83 -13.57
C TYR A 112 -6.08 -4.34 -13.84
N MET A 113 -5.05 -3.49 -13.91
CA MET A 113 -5.19 -2.05 -14.18
C MET A 113 -5.82 -1.76 -15.55
N LEU A 114 -5.53 -2.57 -16.57
CA LEU A 114 -6.06 -2.43 -17.93
C LEU A 114 -7.47 -3.03 -18.09
N THR A 115 -7.89 -3.95 -17.22
CA THR A 115 -9.22 -4.56 -17.30
C THR A 115 -10.30 -3.62 -16.77
N PRO A 116 -11.33 -3.25 -17.56
CA PRO A 116 -12.43 -2.40 -17.11
C PRO A 116 -13.16 -2.97 -15.89
N LEU A 117 -13.42 -2.13 -14.89
CA LEU A 117 -14.22 -2.51 -13.72
C LEU A 117 -15.74 -2.41 -13.99
N PRO A 118 -16.60 -3.07 -13.20
CA PRO A 118 -18.05 -3.05 -13.41
C PRO A 118 -18.67 -1.65 -13.54
N HIS A 119 -18.17 -0.64 -12.81
CA HIS A 119 -18.70 0.73 -12.92
C HIS A 119 -18.31 1.43 -14.22
N GLU A 120 -17.20 1.05 -14.85
CA GLU A 120 -16.79 1.56 -16.16
C GLU A 120 -17.64 0.91 -17.25
N LEU A 121 -17.82 -0.42 -17.18
CA LEU A 121 -18.67 -1.18 -18.10
C LEU A 121 -20.15 -0.78 -18.02
N ALA A 122 -20.62 -0.34 -16.86
CA ALA A 122 -21.97 0.22 -16.72
C ALA A 122 -22.15 1.54 -17.50
N LYS A 123 -21.08 2.32 -17.68
CA LYS A 123 -21.08 3.58 -18.46
C LYS A 123 -20.82 3.33 -19.94
N ASP A 124 -19.90 2.41 -20.26
CA ASP A 124 -19.55 2.00 -21.61
C ASP A 124 -19.34 0.47 -21.69
N PRO A 125 -20.39 -0.30 -22.05
CA PRO A 125 -20.30 -1.76 -22.13
C PRO A 125 -19.34 -2.30 -23.19
N LYS A 126 -18.89 -1.46 -24.13
CA LYS A 126 -17.95 -1.84 -25.19
C LYS A 126 -16.50 -1.51 -24.85
N MET A 127 -16.26 -0.95 -23.66
CA MET A 127 -14.91 -0.62 -23.20
C MET A 127 -14.04 -1.87 -23.15
N THR A 128 -12.91 -1.81 -23.85
CA THR A 128 -11.91 -2.90 -23.90
C THR A 128 -10.75 -2.66 -22.95
N GLU A 129 -10.45 -1.40 -22.65
CA GLU A 129 -9.37 -0.98 -21.75
C GLU A 129 -9.90 0.04 -20.75
N SER A 130 -9.55 -0.19 -19.49
CA SER A 130 -9.86 0.66 -18.34
C SER A 130 -9.22 2.04 -18.48
N LYS A 131 -9.91 3.07 -17.97
CA LYS A 131 -9.39 4.45 -17.89
C LYS A 131 -9.29 4.96 -16.47
N ARG A 132 -9.62 4.12 -15.48
CA ARG A 132 -9.54 4.49 -14.06
C ARG A 132 -8.12 4.86 -13.64
N LYS A 133 -8.00 5.76 -12.67
CA LYS A 133 -6.70 6.27 -12.20
C LYS A 133 -6.00 5.35 -11.19
N PHE A 134 -6.76 4.65 -10.37
CA PHE A 134 -6.28 3.88 -9.21
C PHE A 134 -6.87 2.46 -9.20
N LEU A 135 -6.48 1.64 -8.22
CA LEU A 135 -6.84 0.22 -8.22
C LEU A 135 -8.36 -0.01 -8.33
N ASP A 136 -9.14 0.76 -7.58
CA ASP A 136 -10.59 0.54 -7.42
C ASP A 136 -11.48 1.55 -8.18
N GLY A 137 -10.87 2.53 -8.86
CA GLY A 137 -11.59 3.61 -9.55
C GLY A 137 -10.76 4.87 -9.72
N ASP A 138 -11.41 6.03 -9.72
CA ASP A 138 -10.75 7.34 -9.90
C ASP A 138 -10.28 8.00 -8.61
N GLU A 139 -10.65 7.44 -7.45
CA GLU A 139 -10.28 7.92 -6.12
C GLU A 139 -9.33 6.94 -5.44
N LEU A 140 -8.44 7.46 -4.59
CA LEU A 140 -7.51 6.65 -3.81
C LEU A 140 -8.24 5.85 -2.72
N THR A 141 -7.87 4.57 -2.59
CA THR A 141 -8.40 3.64 -1.59
C THR A 141 -7.30 3.07 -0.71
N LEU A 142 -7.66 2.30 0.31
CA LEU A 142 -6.71 1.61 1.19
C LEU A 142 -5.72 0.70 0.41
N PRO A 143 -6.16 -0.11 -0.58
CA PRO A 143 -5.23 -0.86 -1.44
C PRO A 143 -4.15 -0.01 -2.11
N ASP A 144 -4.49 1.20 -2.56
CA ASP A 144 -3.53 2.11 -3.19
C ASP A 144 -2.49 2.60 -2.16
N CYS A 145 -2.95 2.95 -0.95
CA CYS A 145 -2.08 3.36 0.15
C CYS A 145 -1.09 2.26 0.56
N ASN A 146 -1.48 1.00 0.40
CA ASN A 146 -0.63 -0.15 0.69
C ASN A 146 0.35 -0.45 -0.46
N LEU A 147 -0.11 -0.38 -1.72
CA LEU A 147 0.66 -0.80 -2.89
C LEU A 147 1.62 0.29 -3.40
N LEU A 148 1.19 1.55 -3.50
CA LEU A 148 1.97 2.62 -4.13
C LEU A 148 3.34 2.86 -3.47
N PRO A 149 3.48 2.88 -2.13
CA PRO A 149 4.81 3.01 -1.51
C PRO A 149 5.75 1.86 -1.88
N LYS A 150 5.23 0.63 -1.98
CA LYS A 150 5.99 -0.56 -2.35
C LYS A 150 6.46 -0.49 -3.80
N LEU A 151 5.56 -0.11 -4.72
CA LEU A 151 5.90 0.10 -6.13
C LEU A 151 6.93 1.22 -6.30
N ASN A 152 6.84 2.29 -5.51
CA ASN A 152 7.83 3.36 -5.56
C ASN A 152 9.23 2.88 -5.13
N ILE A 153 9.34 2.08 -4.07
CA ILE A 153 10.63 1.48 -3.64
C ILE A 153 11.22 0.63 -4.77
N ILE A 154 10.39 -0.19 -5.42
CA ILE A 154 10.79 -1.03 -6.55
C ILE A 154 11.31 -0.17 -7.70
N ASN A 155 10.56 0.86 -8.10
CA ASN A 155 10.91 1.74 -9.20
C ASN A 155 12.23 2.47 -8.93
N VAL A 156 12.41 3.02 -7.73
CA VAL A 156 13.65 3.72 -7.37
C VAL A 156 14.81 2.75 -7.30
N SER A 157 14.66 1.60 -6.65
CA SER A 157 15.74 0.61 -6.54
C SER A 157 16.12 0.04 -7.90
N GLY A 158 15.13 -0.30 -8.73
CA GLY A 158 15.32 -0.85 -10.06
C GLY A 158 16.17 0.04 -10.98
N LYS A 159 16.04 1.37 -10.87
CA LYS A 159 16.88 2.33 -11.61
C LYS A 159 18.38 2.24 -11.30
N TYR A 160 18.77 1.65 -10.17
CA TYR A 160 20.16 1.47 -9.78
C TYR A 160 20.66 0.04 -10.01
N ILE A 161 19.77 -0.86 -10.44
CA ILE A 161 20.03 -2.30 -10.59
C ILE A 161 19.96 -2.74 -12.05
N PHE A 162 19.09 -2.11 -12.85
CA PHE A 162 18.94 -2.30 -14.29
C PHE A 162 19.43 -1.07 -15.06
#